data_AF-A0A439DQP0-F1
#
_entry.id   AF-A0A439DQP0-F1
#
_cell.length_a   1.000
_cell.length_b   1.000
_cell.length_c   1.000
_cell.angle_alpha   90.00
_cell.angle_beta   90.00
_cell.angle_gamma   90.00
#
_symmetry.space_group_name_H-M   'P 1'
#
loop_
_entity.id
_entity.type
_entity.pdbx_description
1 polymer ?
#
loop_
_entity_poly.entity_id
_entity_poly.type
_entity_poly.pdbx_seq_one_letter_code
_entity_poly.pdbx_strand_id
1 'polypeptide(L)'
;MKPPWCGDPTVANAVGVCASGRQSAPGNAKLEPMQHRTRSLVLALAAACMHLTTAPAAANADECSAILPVADRLQPELNQVFPSGTAPYVAGRIRSALSPLYGLTSAAAVDLRIRSDMLAAQIDDSDPYRPARPDLLAGDLAKANELLAAARRYCAH
;
A
#
# COMPACT_ATOMS: atom_id res chain seq x y z
N MET A 1 -4.96 -2.06 -41.79
CA MET A 1 -5.77 -1.16 -42.65
C MET A 1 -7.18 -1.11 -42.09
N LYS A 2 -7.75 0.10 -42.10
CA LYS A 2 -9.10 0.51 -41.66
C LYS A 2 -9.27 0.86 -40.16
N PRO A 3 -9.86 2.03 -39.85
CA PRO A 3 -9.91 2.70 -38.54
C PRO A 3 -11.39 2.82 -38.07
N PRO A 4 -11.90 3.94 -37.52
CA PRO A 4 -11.68 4.63 -36.22
C PRO A 4 -12.99 4.73 -35.38
N TRP A 5 -12.91 5.51 -34.29
CA TRP A 5 -13.98 6.19 -33.52
C TRP A 5 -14.31 5.62 -32.13
N CYS A 6 -13.59 6.18 -31.14
CA CYS A 6 -14.03 6.77 -29.86
C CYS A 6 -15.02 6.00 -28.96
N GLY A 7 -14.81 5.93 -27.64
CA GLY A 7 -13.81 6.59 -26.79
C GLY A 7 -14.03 6.25 -25.31
N ASP A 8 -13.01 6.52 -24.50
CA ASP A 8 -13.11 6.65 -23.03
C ASP A 8 -14.09 7.80 -22.69
N PRO A 9 -14.88 7.72 -21.60
CA PRO A 9 -14.29 7.79 -20.26
C PRO A 9 -15.04 7.03 -19.15
N THR A 10 -14.31 6.77 -18.06
CA THR A 10 -14.75 6.97 -16.67
C THR A 10 -16.12 6.40 -16.24
N VAL A 11 -16.06 5.61 -15.16
CA VAL A 11 -17.18 5.08 -14.34
C VAL A 11 -17.67 3.69 -14.73
N ALA A 12 -17.85 2.88 -13.68
CA ALA A 12 -18.60 1.63 -13.60
C ALA A 12 -17.93 0.39 -14.21
N ASN A 13 -17.02 -0.18 -13.42
CA ASN A 13 -17.20 -1.49 -12.79
C ASN A 13 -18.30 -2.38 -13.44
N ALA A 14 -18.05 -2.85 -14.66
CA ALA A 14 -18.82 -3.88 -15.30
C ALA A 14 -18.21 -5.22 -14.92
N VAL A 15 -18.65 -5.78 -13.78
CA VAL A 15 -18.50 -7.21 -13.52
C VAL A 15 -19.37 -7.92 -14.56
N GLY A 16 -18.73 -8.30 -15.66
CA GLY A 16 -19.28 -9.25 -16.62
C GLY A 16 -19.43 -10.60 -15.92
N VAL A 17 -20.64 -10.92 -15.51
CA VAL A 17 -21.02 -12.29 -15.16
C VAL A 17 -21.61 -12.93 -16.42
N CYS A 18 -20.86 -13.85 -17.01
CA CYS A 18 -21.35 -14.79 -18.00
C CYS A 18 -22.37 -15.74 -17.34
N ALA A 19 -23.66 -15.44 -17.43
CA ALA A 19 -24.72 -16.36 -17.03
C ALA A 19 -24.99 -17.35 -18.18
N SER A 20 -24.39 -18.53 -18.07
CA SER A 20 -24.64 -19.68 -18.95
C SER A 20 -26.06 -20.20 -18.73
N GLY A 21 -26.82 -20.34 -19.81
CA GLY A 21 -28.23 -20.69 -19.78
C GLY A 21 -28.52 -22.15 -19.43
N ARG A 22 -29.73 -22.37 -18.90
CA ARG A 22 -30.55 -23.55 -19.21
C ARG A 22 -32.02 -23.26 -18.86
N GLN A 23 -32.85 -23.20 -19.89
CA GLN A 23 -34.30 -23.18 -19.80
C GLN A 23 -34.81 -24.62 -19.74
N SER A 24 -35.68 -24.91 -18.77
CA SER A 24 -36.62 -26.04 -18.81
C SER A 24 -37.93 -25.63 -18.14
N ALA A 25 -39.00 -25.56 -18.94
CA ALA A 25 -40.40 -25.65 -18.50
C ALA A 25 -40.84 -27.14 -18.66
N PRO A 26 -42.05 -27.60 -18.23
CA PRO A 26 -43.22 -26.86 -17.74
C PRO A 26 -43.87 -27.47 -16.46
N GLY A 27 -44.85 -26.77 -15.88
CA GLY A 27 -45.71 -27.36 -14.84
C GLY A 27 -46.61 -26.35 -14.14
N ASN A 28 -47.91 -26.55 -14.29
CA ASN A 28 -48.97 -25.62 -13.89
C ASN A 28 -49.24 -25.73 -12.38
N ALA A 29 -49.09 -24.65 -11.61
CA ALA A 29 -49.67 -24.55 -10.27
C ALA A 29 -49.80 -23.10 -9.79
N LYS A 30 -51.05 -22.64 -9.75
CA LYS A 30 -51.69 -21.82 -8.69
C LYS A 30 -50.84 -20.73 -8.01
N LEU A 31 -51.10 -19.48 -8.35
CA LEU A 31 -50.65 -18.31 -7.59
C LEU A 31 -51.34 -18.26 -6.22
N GLU A 32 -50.55 -18.32 -5.15
CA GLU A 32 -50.89 -17.78 -3.83
C GLU A 32 -49.80 -16.81 -3.36
N PRO A 33 -50.16 -15.69 -2.69
CA PRO A 33 -49.24 -14.61 -2.40
C PRO A 33 -48.42 -14.87 -1.13
N MET A 34 -47.13 -15.20 -1.28
CA MET A 34 -46.15 -15.24 -0.20
C MET A 34 -45.18 -14.04 -0.29
N GLN A 35 -45.72 -12.83 -0.13
CA GLN A 35 -44.95 -11.58 -0.20
C GLN A 35 -44.28 -11.13 1.12
N HIS A 36 -44.31 -11.94 2.17
CA HIS A 36 -43.82 -11.51 3.50
C HIS A 36 -42.46 -12.09 3.93
N ARG A 37 -41.94 -13.14 3.29
CA ARG A 37 -40.71 -13.82 3.74
C ARG A 37 -39.42 -13.33 3.07
N THR A 38 -39.50 -12.66 1.93
CA THR A 38 -38.32 -12.22 1.18
C THR A 38 -37.74 -10.88 1.66
N ARG A 39 -38.49 -10.07 2.42
CA ARG A 39 -38.00 -8.79 2.93
C ARG A 39 -37.03 -8.91 4.11
N SER A 40 -37.13 -9.95 4.93
CA SER A 40 -36.26 -10.11 6.11
C SER A 40 -34.84 -10.57 5.78
N LEU A 41 -34.64 -11.23 4.64
CA LEU A 41 -33.32 -11.74 4.23
C LEU A 41 -32.41 -10.65 3.66
N VAL A 42 -32.98 -9.62 3.03
CA VAL A 42 -32.23 -8.49 2.45
C VAL A 42 -31.71 -7.53 3.52
N LEU A 43 -32.45 -7.36 4.62
CA LEU A 43 -32.01 -6.52 5.75
C LEU A 43 -30.90 -7.16 6.59
N ALA A 44 -30.84 -8.50 6.68
CA ALA A 44 -29.79 -9.18 7.43
C ALA A 44 -28.41 -9.11 6.73
N LEU A 45 -28.37 -9.04 5.40
CA LEU A 45 -27.12 -8.98 4.64
C LEU A 45 -26.46 -7.58 4.65
N ALA A 46 -27.26 -6.51 4.81
CA ALA A 46 -26.74 -5.14 4.84
C ALA A 46 -26.00 -4.80 6.16
N ALA A 47 -26.33 -5.47 7.27
CA ALA A 47 -25.66 -5.27 8.54
C ALA A 47 -24.28 -5.95 8.61
N ALA A 48 -24.05 -7.01 7.81
CA ALA A 48 -22.80 -7.78 7.85
C ALA A 48 -21.63 -7.10 7.12
N CYS A 49 -21.89 -6.14 6.22
CA CYS A 49 -20.83 -5.47 5.45
C CYS A 49 -20.24 -4.22 6.13
N MET A 50 -20.76 -3.77 7.27
CA MET A 50 -20.23 -2.59 7.98
C MET A 50 -19.15 -2.90 9.03
N HIS A 51 -18.75 -4.18 9.20
CA HIS A 51 -17.77 -4.58 10.22
C HIS A 51 -16.33 -4.76 9.71
N LEU A 52 -16.00 -4.28 8.50
CA LEU A 52 -14.66 -4.45 7.90
C LEU A 52 -13.85 -3.15 7.73
N THR A 53 -13.85 -2.21 8.69
CA THR A 53 -12.87 -1.09 8.66
C THR A 53 -12.46 -0.55 10.02
N THR A 54 -12.21 -1.42 11.00
CA THR A 54 -11.38 -1.02 12.16
C THR A 54 -10.32 -2.08 12.38
N ALA A 55 -9.25 -2.01 11.58
CA ALA A 55 -8.00 -2.67 11.91
C ALA A 55 -7.57 -2.21 13.33
N PRO A 56 -7.08 -3.11 14.18
CA PRO A 56 -6.91 -2.82 15.59
C PRO A 56 -5.79 -1.78 15.75
N ALA A 57 -6.13 -0.60 16.27
CA ALA A 57 -5.14 0.41 16.69
C ALA A 57 -4.07 -0.17 17.63
N ALA A 58 -4.37 -1.28 18.33
CA ALA A 58 -3.45 -1.98 19.20
C ALA A 58 -2.27 -2.67 18.48
N ALA A 59 -2.43 -3.11 17.23
CA ALA A 59 -1.30 -3.70 16.48
C ALA A 59 -0.31 -2.62 16.01
N ASN A 60 -0.82 -1.41 15.73
CA ASN A 60 0.00 -0.28 15.29
C ASN A 60 0.75 0.37 16.45
N ALA A 61 0.13 0.40 17.64
CA ALA A 61 0.75 0.92 18.86
C ALA A 61 2.05 0.17 19.23
N ASP A 62 2.09 -1.15 18.98
CA ASP A 62 3.28 -1.97 19.19
C ASP A 62 4.41 -1.60 18.23
N GLU A 63 4.14 -1.55 16.92
CA GLU A 63 5.17 -1.21 15.91
C GLU A 63 5.67 0.24 16.03
N CYS A 64 4.82 1.18 16.46
CA CYS A 64 5.20 2.59 16.61
C CYS A 64 6.30 2.83 17.66
N SER A 65 6.43 1.93 18.63
CA SER A 65 7.54 1.94 19.59
C SER A 65 8.90 1.73 18.93
N ALA A 66 8.94 1.04 17.78
CA ALA A 66 10.14 0.84 16.96
C ALA A 66 10.27 1.89 15.85
N ILE A 67 9.17 2.24 15.17
CA ILE A 67 9.18 3.16 14.03
C ILE A 67 9.66 4.56 14.42
N LEU A 68 9.15 5.14 15.51
CA LEU A 68 9.51 6.50 15.90
C LEU A 68 11.02 6.66 16.21
N PRO A 69 11.64 5.80 17.04
CA PRO A 69 13.08 5.85 17.26
C PRO A 69 13.92 5.62 16.00
N VAL A 70 13.43 4.84 15.03
CA VAL A 70 14.11 4.69 13.73
C VAL A 70 14.00 5.97 12.91
N ALA A 71 12.82 6.58 12.87
CA ALA A 71 12.61 7.83 12.15
C ALA A 71 13.56 8.94 12.64
N ASP A 72 13.74 9.05 13.96
CA ASP A 72 14.62 10.05 14.56
C ASP A 72 16.10 9.77 14.31
N ARG A 73 16.50 8.50 14.25
CA ARG A 73 17.87 8.10 13.87
C ARG A 73 18.14 8.27 12.37
N LEU A 74 17.12 8.07 11.53
CA LEU A 74 17.27 8.11 10.08
C LEU A 74 17.33 9.55 9.54
N GLN A 75 16.55 10.48 10.10
CA GLN A 75 16.53 11.88 9.66
C GLN A 75 17.94 12.52 9.55
N PRO A 76 18.82 12.47 10.57
CA PRO A 76 20.15 13.09 10.46
C PRO A 76 21.05 12.39 9.44
N GLU A 77 20.81 11.10 9.14
CA GLU A 77 21.56 10.38 8.11
C GLU A 77 21.13 10.80 6.71
N LEU A 78 19.82 10.94 6.46
CA LEU A 78 19.29 11.45 5.20
C LEU A 78 19.76 12.88 4.93
N ASN A 79 19.88 13.71 5.97
CA ASN A 79 20.35 15.10 5.85
C ASN A 79 21.84 15.22 5.43
N GLN A 80 22.60 14.11 5.46
CA GLN A 80 23.99 14.07 5.01
C GLN A 80 24.12 13.64 3.55
N VAL A 81 23.01 13.29 2.89
CA VAL A 81 23.00 12.85 1.49
C VAL A 81 22.91 14.06 0.58
N PHE A 82 23.91 14.24 -0.27
CA PHE A 82 23.96 15.27 -1.29
C PHE A 82 24.12 14.65 -2.68
N PRO A 83 23.34 15.09 -3.70
CA PRO A 83 23.48 14.60 -5.08
C PRO A 83 24.86 14.83 -5.70
N SER A 84 25.57 15.87 -5.26
CA SER A 84 26.93 16.20 -5.72
C SER A 84 28.00 15.26 -5.15
N GLY A 85 27.65 14.43 -4.16
CA GLY A 85 28.56 13.48 -3.53
C GLY A 85 28.17 13.22 -2.08
N THR A 86 28.04 11.94 -1.73
CA THR A 86 27.78 11.47 -0.36
C THR A 86 28.88 10.48 0.01
N ALA A 87 29.37 10.55 1.25
CA ALA A 87 30.40 9.60 1.68
C ALA A 87 29.81 8.17 1.81
N PRO A 88 30.49 7.12 1.31
CA PRO A 88 29.93 5.76 1.28
C PRO A 88 29.52 5.21 2.66
N TYR A 89 30.19 5.62 3.75
CA TYR A 89 29.86 5.17 5.10
C TYR A 89 28.44 5.59 5.55
N VAL A 90 27.83 6.60 4.93
CA VAL A 90 26.46 7.01 5.19
C VAL A 90 25.47 5.89 4.85
N ALA A 91 25.73 5.10 3.81
CA ALA A 91 24.93 3.93 3.46
C ALA A 91 24.85 2.93 4.63
N GLY A 92 25.99 2.65 5.27
CA GLY A 92 26.06 1.77 6.45
C GLY A 92 25.26 2.32 7.64
N ARG A 93 25.30 3.63 7.88
CA ARG A 93 24.52 4.25 8.98
C ARG A 93 23.02 4.25 8.70
N ILE A 94 22.61 4.49 7.45
CA ILE A 94 21.22 4.32 7.02
C ILE A 94 20.76 2.88 7.30
N ARG A 95 21.46 1.86 6.80
CA ARG A 95 21.08 0.46 7.00
C ARG A 95 21.07 0.05 8.48
N SER A 96 22.01 0.54 9.27
CA SER A 96 22.03 0.34 10.73
C SER A 96 20.80 0.94 11.41
N ALA A 97 20.42 2.17 11.05
CA ALA A 97 19.22 2.82 11.57
C ALA A 97 17.93 2.05 11.20
N LEU A 98 17.89 1.40 10.02
CA LEU A 98 16.75 0.62 9.56
C LEU A 98 16.62 -0.76 10.23
N SER A 99 17.67 -1.26 10.89
CA SER A 99 17.69 -2.61 11.48
C SER A 99 16.46 -2.94 12.36
N PRO A 100 15.89 -2.02 13.17
CA PRO A 100 14.72 -2.32 13.99
C PRO A 100 13.40 -2.43 13.21
N LEU A 101 13.36 -2.03 11.93
CA LEU A 101 12.17 -2.16 11.09
C LEU A 101 12.04 -3.57 10.48
N TYR A 102 13.09 -4.40 10.55
CA TYR A 102 13.03 -5.76 10.05
C TYR A 102 12.11 -6.61 10.93
N GLY A 103 11.09 -7.22 10.31
CA GLY A 103 10.08 -8.00 11.01
C GLY A 103 8.78 -7.24 11.28
N LEU A 104 8.78 -5.92 11.10
CA LEU A 104 7.55 -5.13 11.11
C LEU A 104 6.79 -5.29 9.79
N THR A 105 5.47 -5.18 9.87
CA THR A 105 4.56 -5.50 8.77
C THR A 105 3.70 -4.32 8.31
N SER A 106 3.61 -3.23 9.09
CA SER A 106 2.91 -2.04 8.63
C SER A 106 3.54 -1.49 7.36
N ALA A 107 2.68 -0.94 6.48
CA ALA A 107 3.12 -0.28 5.27
C ALA A 107 4.14 0.85 5.57
N ALA A 108 3.93 1.58 6.67
CA ALA A 108 4.84 2.63 7.12
C ALA A 108 6.27 2.11 7.38
N ALA A 109 6.42 0.98 8.07
CA ALA A 109 7.73 0.39 8.32
C ALA A 109 8.35 -0.25 7.07
N VAL A 110 7.55 -0.99 6.30
CA VAL A 110 8.01 -1.72 5.11
C VAL A 110 8.47 -0.76 4.02
N ASP A 111 7.66 0.25 3.70
CA ASP A 111 7.97 1.21 2.63
C ASP A 111 9.22 2.04 2.99
N LEU A 112 9.29 2.52 4.25
CA LEU A 112 10.45 3.28 4.73
C LEU A 112 11.74 2.45 4.66
N ARG A 113 11.69 1.18 5.08
CA ARG A 113 12.82 0.25 5.01
C ARG A 113 13.29 0.05 3.57
N ILE A 114 12.38 -0.34 2.66
CA ILE A 114 12.74 -0.64 1.28
C ILE A 114 13.33 0.60 0.57
N ARG A 115 12.68 1.75 0.72
CA ARG A 115 13.11 2.97 0.00
C ARG A 115 14.40 3.55 0.56
N SER A 116 14.61 3.44 1.86
CA SER A 116 15.86 3.88 2.48
C SER A 116 17.02 2.92 2.21
N ASP A 117 16.76 1.61 2.06
CA ASP A 117 17.79 0.65 1.65
C ASP A 117 18.20 0.83 0.18
N MET A 118 17.24 1.10 -0.72
CA MET A 118 17.56 1.49 -2.10
C MET A 118 18.38 2.79 -2.15
N LEU A 119 18.06 3.78 -1.32
CA LEU A 119 18.88 4.98 -1.20
C LEU A 119 20.31 4.65 -0.74
N ALA A 120 20.45 3.79 0.28
CA ALA A 120 21.76 3.35 0.75
C ALA A 120 22.56 2.65 -0.37
N ALA A 121 21.91 1.79 -1.16
CA ALA A 121 22.52 1.13 -2.31
C ALA A 121 22.97 2.10 -3.41
N GLN A 122 22.26 3.22 -3.63
CA GLN A 122 22.72 4.27 -4.53
C GLN A 122 23.96 5.02 -4.00
N ILE A 123 24.15 5.08 -2.68
CA ILE A 123 25.27 5.79 -2.05
C ILE A 123 26.56 4.98 -2.14
N ASP A 124 26.50 3.66 -1.94
CA ASP A 124 27.67 2.77 -1.98
C ASP A 124 27.78 1.91 -3.24
N ASP A 125 26.91 2.15 -4.22
CA ASP A 125 26.87 1.45 -5.52
C ASP A 125 26.81 -0.09 -5.37
N SER A 126 26.08 -0.55 -4.35
CA SER A 126 26.02 -1.97 -4.00
C SER A 126 25.01 -2.78 -4.82
N ASP A 127 24.10 -2.14 -5.55
CA ASP A 127 23.07 -2.81 -6.35
C ASP A 127 23.52 -3.00 -7.81
N PRO A 128 23.90 -4.23 -8.22
CA PRO A 128 24.38 -4.48 -9.58
C PRO A 128 23.30 -4.32 -10.67
N TYR A 129 22.01 -4.33 -10.29
CA TYR A 129 20.90 -4.17 -11.23
C TYR A 129 20.45 -2.72 -11.38
N ARG A 130 20.92 -1.84 -10.49
CA ARG A 130 20.57 -0.42 -10.47
C ARG A 130 21.83 0.42 -10.22
N PRO A 131 22.64 0.68 -11.26
CA PRO A 131 23.86 1.47 -11.12
C PRO A 131 23.61 2.85 -10.49
N ALA A 132 24.52 3.28 -9.63
CA ALA A 132 24.46 4.58 -8.98
C ALA A 132 24.42 5.72 -10.00
N ARG A 133 23.40 6.59 -9.88
CA ARG A 133 23.26 7.80 -10.70
C ARG A 133 22.74 8.97 -9.85
N PRO A 134 23.22 10.22 -10.07
CA PRO A 134 22.80 11.37 -9.27
C PRO A 134 21.30 11.68 -9.31
N ASP A 135 20.66 11.48 -10.46
CA ASP A 135 19.21 11.67 -10.64
C ASP A 135 18.40 10.66 -9.84
N LEU A 136 18.83 9.39 -9.85
CA LEU A 136 18.22 8.33 -9.04
C LEU A 136 18.44 8.58 -7.55
N LEU A 137 19.64 9.01 -7.16
CA LEU A 137 19.98 9.31 -5.76
C LEU A 137 19.07 10.43 -5.22
N ALA A 138 18.89 11.51 -5.99
CA ALA A 138 18.00 12.61 -5.61
C ALA A 138 16.54 12.15 -5.50
N GLY A 139 16.07 11.32 -6.44
CA GLY A 139 14.72 10.76 -6.42
C GLY A 139 14.46 9.86 -5.21
N ASP A 140 15.40 8.98 -4.88
CA ASP A 140 15.30 8.09 -3.72
C ASP A 140 15.38 8.87 -2.40
N LEU A 141 16.24 9.89 -2.32
CA LEU A 141 16.33 10.75 -1.15
C LEU A 141 15.02 11.51 -0.92
N ALA A 142 14.42 12.06 -1.97
CA ALA A 142 13.11 12.70 -1.88
C ALA A 142 12.05 11.71 -1.38
N LYS A 143 12.03 10.50 -1.93
CA LYS A 143 11.04 9.48 -1.53
C LYS A 143 11.26 8.97 -0.11
N ALA A 144 12.50 8.79 0.31
CA ALA A 144 12.85 8.41 1.68
C ALA A 144 12.38 9.45 2.70
N ASN A 145 12.58 10.74 2.42
CA ASN A 145 12.08 11.84 3.27
C ASN A 145 10.54 11.89 3.32
N GLU A 146 9.86 11.66 2.20
CA GLU A 146 8.39 11.59 2.16
C GLU A 146 7.87 10.46 3.06
N LEU A 147 8.48 9.27 2.96
CA LEU A 147 8.10 8.10 3.74
C LEU A 147 8.47 8.23 5.22
N LEU A 148 9.57 8.92 5.53
CA LEU A 148 9.95 9.26 6.88
C LEU A 148 8.88 10.13 7.56
N ALA A 149 8.39 11.16 6.84
CA ALA A 149 7.28 11.98 7.31
C ALA A 149 5.97 11.17 7.40
N ALA A 150 5.71 10.25 6.46
CA ALA A 150 4.55 9.38 6.51
C ALA A 150 4.57 8.42 7.70
N ALA A 151 5.73 7.85 8.04
CA ALA A 151 5.91 6.98 9.19
C ALA A 151 5.67 7.71 10.51
N ARG A 152 6.12 8.97 10.62
CA ARG A 152 5.79 9.81 11.79
C ARG A 152 4.31 10.10 11.91
N ARG A 153 3.63 10.43 10.79
CA ARG A 153 2.17 10.64 10.77
C ARG A 153 1.41 9.38 11.14
N TYR A 154 1.84 8.22 10.64
CA TYR A 154 1.26 6.92 10.97
C TYR A 154 1.22 6.67 12.48
N CYS A 155 2.27 7.07 13.21
CA CYS A 155 2.36 6.92 14.66
C CYS A 155 1.77 8.08 15.49
N ALA A 156 1.18 9.08 14.84
CA ALA A 156 0.53 10.21 15.51
C ALA A 156 -1.00 10.02 15.67
N HIS A 157 -1.53 8.86 15.27
CA HIS A 157 -2.95 8.49 15.27
C HIS A 157 -3.18 7.24 16.12
#